data_AF-A0A5C9BYT7-F1
#
_entry.id   AF-A0A5C9BYT7-F1
#
_cell.length_a   1.000
_cell.length_b   1.000
_cell.length_c   1.000
_cell.angle_alpha   90.00
_cell.angle_beta   90.00
_cell.angle_gamma   90.00
#
_symmetry.space_group_name_H-M   'P 1'
#
loop_
_entity.id
_entity.type
_entity.pdbx_description
1 polymer ?
#
loop_
_entity_poly.entity_id
_entity_poly.type
_entity_poly.pdbx_seq_one_letter_code
_entity_poly.pdbx_strand_id
1 'polypeptide(L)' 'MNQLKKYAGIIWILMGPIAMYYLIQTAASQIISKPGIDTKIQWMVFGVVFLPIAIGLMIFGYYALKGEYDKV' A
#
# COMPACT_ATOMS: atom_id res chain seq x y z
N MET A 1 -12.80 15.69 -15.62
CA MET A 1 -12.53 15.19 -14.27
C MET A 1 -13.65 15.56 -13.30
N ASN A 2 -14.58 14.64 -13.04
CA ASN A 2 -15.47 14.78 -11.89
C ASN A 2 -14.64 14.91 -10.60
N GLN A 3 -15.03 15.83 -9.72
CA GLN A 3 -14.40 16.01 -8.40
C GLN A 3 -14.24 14.65 -7.67
N LEU A 4 -15.24 13.79 -7.80
CA LEU A 4 -15.24 12.42 -7.27
C LEU A 4 -14.03 11.57 -7.73
N LYS A 5 -13.69 11.62 -9.03
CA LYS A 5 -12.57 10.85 -9.60
C LYS A 5 -11.22 11.38 -9.09
N LYS A 6 -11.11 12.70 -8.89
CA LYS A 6 -9.92 13.33 -8.31
C LYS A 6 -9.70 12.90 -6.85
N TYR A 7 -10.76 12.90 -6.04
CA TYR A 7 -10.68 12.40 -4.66
C TYR A 7 -10.32 10.92 -4.60
N ALA A 8 -10.90 10.09 -5.46
CA ALA A 8 -10.57 8.67 -5.54
C ALA A 8 -9.08 8.46 -5.85
N GLY A 9 -8.50 9.19 -6.81
CA GLY A 9 -7.07 9.10 -7.13
C GLY A 9 -6.16 9.44 -5.94
N ILE A 10 -6.47 10.49 -5.18
CA ILE A 10 -5.72 10.87 -3.97
C ILE A 10 -5.80 9.76 -2.92
N ILE A 11 -6.98 9.18 -2.70
CA ILE A 11 -7.19 8.09 -1.73
C ILE A 11 -6.28 6.90 -2.09
N TRP A 12 -6.24 6.49 -3.35
CA TRP A 12 -5.41 5.35 -3.77
C TRP A 12 -3.91 5.60 -3.63
N ILE A 13 -3.45 6.84 -3.90
CA ILE A 13 -2.05 7.21 -3.69
C ILE A 13 -1.68 7.17 -2.21
N LEU A 14 -2.53 7.68 -1.32
CA LEU A 14 -2.26 7.71 0.12
C LEU A 14 -2.39 6.33 0.76
N MET A 15 -3.31 5.49 0.28
CA MET A 15 -3.52 4.14 0.82
C MET A 15 -2.27 3.26 0.71
N GLY A 16 -1.47 3.37 -0.36
CA GLY A 16 -0.25 2.58 -0.54
C GLY A 16 0.77 2.80 0.59
N PRO A 17 1.28 4.03 0.80
CA PRO A 17 2.20 4.35 1.89
C PRO A 17 1.62 4.08 3.28
N ILE A 18 0.33 4.37 3.50
CA ILE A 18 -0.33 4.13 4.79
C ILE A 18 -0.37 2.63 5.10
N ALA A 19 -0.79 1.80 4.16
CA ALA A 19 -0.82 0.35 4.32
C ALA A 19 0.59 -0.19 4.61
N MET A 20 1.59 0.32 3.90
CA MET A 20 2.98 -0.11 4.08
C MET A 20 3.54 0.27 5.45
N TYR A 21 3.22 1.47 5.93
CA TYR A 21 3.58 1.93 7.27
C TYR A 21 2.99 1.02 8.36
N TYR A 22 1.70 0.72 8.29
CA TYR A 22 1.05 -0.17 9.27
C TYR A 22 1.59 -1.60 9.24
N LEU A 23 1.92 -2.11 8.05
CA LEU A 23 2.53 -3.44 7.91
C LEU A 23 3.90 -3.48 8.59
N ILE A 24 4.76 -2.48 8.34
CA ILE A 24 6.09 -2.40 8.96
C ILE A 24 5.98 -2.23 10.48
N GLN A 25 5.07 -1.38 10.95
CA GLN A 25 4.84 -1.18 12.38
C GLN A 25 4.39 -2.49 13.06
N THR A 26 3.43 -3.19 12.46
CA THR A 26 2.93 -4.47 13.00
C THR A 26 4.02 -5.55 12.94
N ALA A 27 4.79 -5.61 11.85
CA ALA A 27 5.92 -6.51 11.71
C ALA A 27 6.94 -6.32 12.84
N ALA A 28 7.35 -5.07 13.08
CA ALA A 28 8.29 -4.75 14.14
C ALA A 28 7.75 -5.16 15.52
N SER A 29 6.49 -4.84 15.83
CA SER A 29 5.84 -5.22 17.08
C SER A 29 5.82 -6.74 17.28
N GLN A 30 5.46 -7.50 16.24
CA GLN A 30 5.35 -8.96 16.33
C GLN A 30 6.71 -9.64 16.45
N ILE A 31 7.73 -9.14 15.72
CA ILE A 31 9.11 -9.65 15.82
C ILE A 31 9.67 -9.42 17.22
N ILE A 32 9.35 -8.29 17.86
CA ILE A 32 9.77 -8.01 19.25
C ILE A 32 9.04 -8.93 20.23
N SER A 33 7.73 -9.10 20.08
CA SER A 33 6.93 -9.94 20.99
C SER A 33 7.24 -11.44 20.86
N LYS A 34 7.58 -11.92 19.67
CA LYS A 34 7.91 -13.32 19.39
C LYS A 34 9.09 -13.40 18.41
N PRO A 35 10.35 -13.33 18.90
CA PRO A 35 11.55 -13.23 18.06
C PRO A 35 11.94 -14.51 17.29
N GLY A 36 10.99 -15.44 17.11
CA GLY A 36 11.15 -16.67 16.34
C GLY A 36 11.49 -16.42 14.87
N ILE A 37 12.22 -17.37 14.28
CA ILE A 37 12.59 -17.33 12.86
C ILE A 37 11.33 -17.41 11.97
N ASP A 38 10.34 -18.18 12.39
CA ASP A 38 9.01 -18.28 11.81
C ASP A 38 8.32 -16.92 11.70
N THR A 39 8.27 -16.15 12.80
CA THR A 39 7.71 -14.78 12.81
C THR A 39 8.43 -13.87 11.83
N LYS A 40 9.77 -13.91 11.80
CA LYS A 40 10.58 -13.05 10.92
C LYS A 40 10.33 -13.37 9.45
N ILE A 41 10.30 -14.65 9.09
CA ILE A 41 10.03 -15.09 7.72
C ILE A 41 8.61 -14.68 7.30
N GLN A 42 7.61 -14.89 8.15
CA GLN A 42 6.22 -14.52 7.86
C GLN A 42 6.09 -13.03 7.52
N TRP A 43 6.62 -12.15 8.37
CA TRP A 43 6.52 -10.70 8.16
C TRP A 43 7.38 -10.20 7.00
N MET A 44 8.52 -10.83 6.73
CA MET A 44 9.33 -10.54 5.55
C MET A 44 8.58 -10.88 4.25
N VAL A 45 7.93 -12.05 4.19
CA VAL A 45 7.11 -12.46 3.03
C VAL A 45 5.96 -11.48 2.83
N PHE A 46 5.26 -11.07 3.90
CA PHE A 46 4.23 -10.04 3.80
C PHE A 46 4.80 -8.73 3.26
N GLY A 47 5.94 -8.25 3.75
CA GLY A 47 6.59 -7.04 3.22
C GLY A 47 6.88 -7.14 1.72
N VAL A 48 7.45 -8.25 1.27
CA VAL A 48 7.84 -8.47 -0.14
C VAL A 48 6.62 -8.56 -1.06
N VAL A 49 5.53 -9.21 -0.63
CA VAL A 49 4.31 -9.35 -1.44
C VAL A 49 3.49 -8.05 -1.46
N PHE A 50 3.40 -7.34 -0.33
CA PHE A 50 2.61 -6.12 -0.25
C PHE A 50 3.30 -4.91 -0.89
N LEU A 51 4.63 -4.89 -0.97
CA LEU A 51 5.37 -3.80 -1.60
C LEU A 51 4.96 -3.54 -3.07
N PRO A 52 4.97 -4.52 -4.00
CA PRO A 52 4.54 -4.29 -5.37
C PRO A 52 3.05 -3.94 -5.47
N ILE A 53 2.21 -4.46 -4.56
CA ILE A 53 0.78 -4.12 -4.50
C ILE A 53 0.60 -2.64 -4.13
N ALA A 54 1.32 -2.17 -3.10
CA ALA A 54 1.29 -0.77 -2.69
C ALA A 54 1.78 0.16 -3.80
N ILE A 55 2.83 -0.24 -4.53
CA ILE A 55 3.32 0.49 -5.72
C ILE A 55 2.26 0.52 -6.82
N GLY A 56 1.60 -0.61 -7.09
CA GLY A 56 0.50 -0.69 -8.05
C GLY A 56 -0.66 0.25 -7.71
N LEU A 57 -1.05 0.32 -6.43
CA LEU A 57 -2.09 1.25 -5.96
C LEU A 57 -1.69 2.73 -6.12
N MET A 58 -0.42 3.06 -5.86
CA MET A 58 0.10 4.41 -6.07
C MET A 58 0.09 4.79 -7.56
N ILE A 59 0.54 3.89 -8.44
CA ILE A 59 0.54 4.09 -9.89
C ILE A 59 -0.90 4.24 -10.40
N PHE A 60 -1.81 3.40 -9.93
CA PHE A 60 -3.23 3.48 -10.26
C PHE A 60 -3.82 4.84 -9.85
N GLY A 61 -3.62 5.26 -8.61
CA GLY A 61 -4.10 6.56 -8.13
C GLY A 61 -3.49 7.73 -8.89
N TYR A 62 -2.22 7.63 -9.30
CA TYR A 62 -1.55 8.64 -10.12
C TYR A 62 -2.16 8.77 -11.51
N TYR A 63 -2.45 7.66 -12.19
CA TYR A 63 -3.13 7.70 -13.49
C TYR A 63 -4.60 8.15 -13.36
N ALA A 64 -5.27 7.82 -12.26
CA ALA A 64 -6.60 8.36 -11.92
C ALA A 64 -6.57 9.89 -11.78
N LEU A 65 -5.52 10.45 -11.18
CA LEU A 65 -5.34 11.90 -11.10
C LEU A 65 -5.03 12.57 -12.43
N LYS A 66 -4.38 11.88 -13.36
CA LYS A 66 -4.14 12.39 -14.72
C LYS A 66 -5.38 12.40 -15.62
N GLY A 67 -6.48 11.80 -15.16
CA GLY A 67 -7.71 11.70 -15.97
C GLY A 67 -7.60 10.67 -17.09
N GLU A 68 -6.62 9.75 -17.05
CA GLU A 68 -6.52 8.66 -18.03
C GLU A 68 -7.76 7.74 -17.99
N TYR A 69 -8.43 7.67 -16.84
CA TYR A 69 -9.69 6.94 -16.63
C TYR A 69 -10.96 7.80 -16.83
N ASP A 70 -10.83 9.01 -17.38
CA ASP A 70 -12.00 9.85 -17.72
C ASP A 70 -12.68 9.45 -19.03
N LYS A 71 -12.01 8.68 -19.88
CA LYS A 71 -12.48 8.28 -21.22
C LYS A 71 -13.35 7.02 -21.25
N VAL A 72 -13.62 6.42 -20.09
CA VAL A 72 -14.55 5.30 -19.91
C VAL A 72 -15.74 5.76 -19.09
#